data_AF-K8XA64-F1
#
_entry.id   AF-K8XA64-F1
#
_cell.length_a   1.000
_cell.length_b   1.000
_cell.length_c   1.000
_cell.angle_alpha   90.00
_cell.angle_beta   90.00
_cell.angle_gamma   90.00
#
_symmetry.space_group_name_H-M   'P 1'
#
loop_
_entity.id
_entity.type
_entity.pdbx_description
1 polymer ?
#
loop_
_entity_poly.entity_id
_entity_poly.type
_entity_poly.pdbx_seq_one_letter_code
_entity_poly.pdbx_strand_id
1 'polypeptide(L)'
;MTPEWSPLFGTATWDSMTESERVRLTRSEVAQFLGVGIWLEVGLQVALLRASHSADPARSDVKFLFNECADENLHSLMFVNVIDSIGSHFYRRDRSLDFFGWLFRTIAWDEVAYGIVLAGEEIFDVMQRDWMASEDVAAPIRRACYIHVVEESRHMAFARQKIRTRLMKISRVRRFISTLIIAMGTHLVAKSLINRRMYEDLGLDWKVVGPEIDANEHHRIMFRRAAEPFIEFLSREGLLNFGARWIYRKSNLL
;
A
#
# COMPACT_ATOMS: atom_id res chain seq x y z
N MET A 1 9.63 -10.43 -7.43
CA MET A 1 8.64 -10.96 -6.47
C MET A 1 8.36 -12.39 -6.84
N THR A 2 7.80 -13.16 -5.91
CA THR A 2 7.20 -14.46 -6.21
C THR A 2 6.12 -14.29 -7.31
N PRO A 3 6.07 -15.19 -8.30
CA PRO A 3 5.17 -15.08 -9.44
C PRO A 3 3.69 -14.92 -9.08
N GLU A 4 3.25 -15.55 -8.00
CA GLU A 4 1.86 -15.65 -7.56
C GLU A 4 1.24 -14.29 -7.20
N TRP A 5 2.06 -13.27 -6.95
CA TRP A 5 1.60 -11.90 -6.71
C TRP A 5 1.41 -11.08 -7.98
N SER A 6 1.88 -11.57 -9.14
CA SER A 6 1.66 -10.87 -10.40
C SER A 6 0.14 -10.83 -10.69
N PRO A 7 -0.42 -9.65 -11.00
CA PRO A 7 -1.81 -9.53 -11.46
C PRO A 7 -2.13 -10.37 -12.70
N LEU A 8 -1.11 -10.75 -13.48
CA LEU A 8 -1.28 -11.62 -14.65
C LEU A 8 -1.07 -13.10 -14.34
N PHE A 9 -0.63 -13.50 -13.16
CA PHE A 9 -0.35 -14.91 -12.85
C PHE A 9 -1.55 -15.82 -13.15
N GLY A 10 -1.32 -16.88 -13.94
CA GLY A 10 -2.36 -17.84 -14.34
C GLY A 10 -3.36 -17.34 -15.38
N THR A 11 -3.10 -16.19 -16.04
CA THR A 11 -3.86 -15.71 -17.20
C THR A 11 -3.30 -16.26 -18.50
N ALA A 12 -4.06 -16.15 -19.61
CA ALA A 12 -3.59 -16.56 -20.93
C ALA A 12 -2.34 -15.77 -21.37
N THR A 13 -2.28 -14.45 -21.07
CA THR A 13 -1.07 -13.66 -21.31
C THR A 13 0.12 -14.24 -20.56
N TRP A 14 -0.02 -14.53 -19.26
CA TRP A 14 1.07 -15.11 -18.46
C TRP A 14 1.54 -16.47 -18.94
N ASP A 15 0.61 -17.34 -19.33
CA ASP A 15 0.91 -18.68 -19.82
C ASP A 15 1.64 -18.65 -21.17
N SER A 16 1.42 -17.59 -21.96
CA SER A 16 2.12 -17.36 -23.23
C SER A 16 3.54 -16.79 -23.07
N MET A 17 3.88 -16.22 -21.90
CA MET A 17 5.19 -15.62 -21.64
C MET A 17 6.27 -16.68 -21.40
N THR A 18 7.44 -16.42 -21.96
CA THR A 18 8.69 -17.07 -21.57
C THR A 18 9.09 -16.70 -20.14
N GLU A 19 9.95 -17.50 -19.54
CA GLU A 19 10.51 -17.20 -18.22
C GLU A 19 11.19 -15.82 -18.18
N SER A 20 11.91 -15.46 -19.25
CA SER A 20 12.58 -14.16 -19.34
C SER A 20 11.58 -12.99 -19.33
N GLU A 21 10.40 -13.17 -19.92
CA GLU A 21 9.33 -12.16 -19.94
C GLU A 21 8.69 -12.03 -18.56
N ARG A 22 8.41 -13.16 -17.89
CA ARG A 22 7.90 -13.18 -16.51
C ARG A 22 8.86 -12.50 -15.54
N VAL A 23 10.17 -12.72 -15.68
CA VAL A 23 11.19 -12.02 -14.87
C VAL A 23 11.22 -10.52 -15.16
N ARG A 24 11.09 -10.09 -16.43
CA ARG A 24 11.03 -8.65 -16.77
C ARG A 24 9.76 -7.99 -16.22
N LEU A 25 8.62 -8.67 -16.33
CA LEU A 25 7.33 -8.23 -15.82
C LEU A 25 7.40 -8.06 -14.28
N THR A 26 7.74 -9.14 -13.57
CA THR A 26 7.76 -9.13 -12.10
C THR A 26 8.81 -8.19 -11.51
N ARG A 27 9.91 -7.92 -12.22
CA ARG A 27 10.87 -6.86 -11.86
C ARG A 27 10.22 -5.48 -11.90
N SER A 28 9.43 -5.20 -12.94
CA SER A 28 8.74 -3.92 -13.09
C SER A 28 7.59 -3.77 -12.08
N GLU A 29 6.85 -4.85 -11.84
CA GLU A 29 5.76 -4.89 -10.85
C GLU A 29 6.27 -4.66 -9.41
N VAL A 30 7.42 -5.25 -9.03
CA VAL A 30 8.05 -4.92 -7.74
C VAL A 30 8.48 -3.46 -7.68
N ALA A 31 9.06 -2.91 -8.74
CA ALA A 31 9.48 -1.51 -8.73
C ALA A 31 8.27 -0.56 -8.59
N GLN A 32 7.15 -0.88 -9.24
CA GLN A 32 5.90 -0.16 -9.07
C GLN A 32 5.37 -0.27 -7.63
N PHE A 33 5.40 -1.47 -7.04
CA PHE A 33 5.00 -1.69 -5.66
C PHE A 33 5.84 -0.84 -4.68
N LEU A 34 7.17 -0.90 -4.77
CA LEU A 34 8.07 -0.11 -3.93
C LEU A 34 7.87 1.40 -4.14
N GLY A 35 7.62 1.83 -5.37
CA GLY A 35 7.28 3.22 -5.69
C GLY A 35 5.97 3.71 -5.06
N VAL A 36 4.98 2.81 -4.89
CA VAL A 36 3.76 3.12 -4.15
C VAL A 36 4.03 3.20 -2.65
N GLY A 37 4.88 2.33 -2.09
CA GLY A 37 5.36 2.41 -0.71
C GLY A 37 5.96 3.78 -0.39
N ILE A 38 6.95 4.22 -1.18
CA ILE A 38 7.56 5.56 -1.05
C ILE A 38 6.49 6.67 -1.08
N TRP A 39 5.51 6.56 -1.99
CA TRP A 39 4.45 7.56 -2.09
C TRP A 39 3.53 7.60 -0.85
N LEU A 40 3.21 6.44 -0.29
CA LEU A 40 2.40 6.29 0.92
C LEU A 40 3.13 6.87 2.14
N GLU A 41 4.39 6.47 2.35
CA GLU A 41 5.26 6.93 3.43
C GLU A 41 5.43 8.45 3.43
N VAL A 42 5.80 9.04 2.29
CA VAL A 42 5.95 10.49 2.17
C VAL A 42 4.62 11.20 2.39
N GLY A 43 3.51 10.64 1.88
CA GLY A 43 2.17 11.19 2.09
C GLY A 43 1.79 11.24 3.57
N LEU A 44 2.08 10.16 4.31
CA LEU A 44 1.84 10.07 5.75
C LEU A 44 2.63 11.13 6.50
N GLN A 45 3.95 11.20 6.26
CA GLN A 45 4.84 12.15 6.92
C GLN A 45 4.31 13.58 6.77
N VAL A 46 3.90 13.98 5.56
CA VAL A 46 3.34 15.33 5.33
C VAL A 46 2.05 15.54 6.14
N ALA A 47 1.14 14.56 6.16
CA ALA A 47 -0.11 14.67 6.90
C ALA A 47 0.12 14.80 8.41
N LEU A 48 1.01 13.97 8.98
CA LEU A 48 1.27 13.92 10.42
C LEU A 48 2.11 15.10 10.91
N LEU A 49 3.13 15.50 10.15
CA LEU A 49 3.93 16.69 10.45
C LEU A 49 3.07 17.95 10.41
N ARG A 50 2.17 18.07 9.43
CA ARG A 50 1.20 19.18 9.39
C ARG A 50 0.28 19.18 10.62
N ALA A 51 -0.24 18.02 11.01
CA ALA A 51 -1.11 17.91 12.18
C ALA A 51 -0.38 18.22 13.51
N SER A 52 0.93 18.00 13.56
CA SER A 52 1.76 18.15 14.76
C SER A 52 2.62 19.42 14.77
N HIS A 53 2.55 20.24 13.72
CA HIS A 53 3.42 21.41 13.53
C HIS A 53 3.43 22.36 14.74
N SER A 54 2.26 22.62 15.32
CA SER A 54 2.11 23.51 16.49
C SER A 54 1.95 22.75 17.82
N ALA A 55 2.23 21.44 17.84
CA ALA A 55 2.15 20.63 19.04
C ALA A 55 3.41 20.79 19.91
N ASP A 56 3.27 20.55 21.21
CA ASP A 56 4.42 20.50 22.12
C ASP A 56 5.36 19.32 21.75
N PRO A 57 6.61 19.58 21.35
CA PRO A 57 7.56 18.53 20.96
C PRO A 57 7.99 17.63 22.12
N ALA A 58 7.71 18.00 23.38
CA ALA A 58 8.00 17.16 24.54
C ALA A 58 7.03 15.98 24.68
N ARG A 59 5.84 16.05 24.04
CA ARG A 59 4.82 14.99 24.08
C ARG A 59 5.32 13.69 23.48
N SER A 60 4.98 12.57 24.12
CA SER A 60 5.40 11.24 23.68
C SER A 60 4.90 10.87 22.29
N ASP A 61 3.69 11.29 21.92
CA ASP A 61 3.13 11.00 20.60
C ASP A 61 3.78 11.81 19.46
N VAL A 62 4.31 13.00 19.78
CA VAL A 62 5.09 13.81 18.82
C VAL A 62 6.51 13.26 18.68
N LYS A 63 7.13 12.78 19.77
CA LYS A 63 8.43 12.09 19.70
C LYS A 63 8.35 10.79 18.90
N PHE A 64 7.29 10.01 19.09
CA PHE A 64 7.06 8.82 18.27
C PHE A 64 6.97 9.18 16.79
N LEU A 65 6.18 10.21 16.46
CA LEU A 65 6.07 10.70 15.09
C LEU A 65 7.43 11.08 14.48
N PHE A 66 8.32 11.72 15.23
CA PHE A 66 9.64 12.07 14.71
C PHE A 66 10.51 10.84 14.41
N ASN A 67 10.44 9.82 15.26
CA ASN A 67 11.11 8.55 14.97
C ASN A 67 10.49 7.88 13.74
N GLU A 68 9.17 7.76 13.69
CA GLU A 68 8.42 7.22 12.55
C GLU A 68 8.81 7.93 11.24
N CYS A 69 8.88 9.27 11.23
CA CYS A 69 9.38 10.00 10.06
C CYS A 69 10.83 9.69 9.72
N ALA A 70 11.72 9.50 10.71
CA ALA A 70 13.11 9.14 10.44
C ALA A 70 13.20 7.76 9.78
N ASP A 71 12.41 6.80 10.27
CA ASP A 71 12.34 5.44 9.74
C ASP A 71 11.76 5.41 8.33
N GLU A 72 10.64 6.11 8.09
CA GLU A 72 10.05 6.19 6.75
C GLU A 72 10.99 6.85 5.71
N ASN A 73 11.85 7.78 6.14
CA ASN A 73 12.86 8.32 5.23
C ASN A 73 13.93 7.27 4.88
N LEU A 74 14.30 6.40 5.83
CA LEU A 74 15.24 5.30 5.58
C LEU A 74 14.60 4.20 4.73
N HIS A 75 13.33 3.86 4.97
CA HIS A 75 12.55 2.93 4.14
C HIS A 75 12.47 3.42 2.69
N SER A 76 12.06 4.67 2.49
CA SER A 76 12.00 5.27 1.16
C SER A 76 13.34 5.24 0.42
N LEU A 77 14.44 5.60 1.10
CA LEU A 77 15.80 5.52 0.51
C LEU A 77 16.20 4.07 0.18
N MET A 78 15.87 3.13 1.07
CA MET A 78 16.11 1.70 0.85
C MET A 78 15.36 1.21 -0.39
N PHE A 79 14.08 1.58 -0.54
CA PHE A 79 13.27 1.21 -1.70
C PHE A 79 13.80 1.79 -3.01
N VAL A 80 14.24 3.06 -3.02
CA VAL A 80 14.92 3.65 -4.18
C VAL A 80 16.17 2.85 -4.56
N ASN A 81 17.02 2.53 -3.58
CA ASN A 81 18.23 1.75 -3.83
C ASN A 81 17.93 0.34 -4.37
N VAL A 82 16.85 -0.31 -3.90
CA VAL A 82 16.42 -1.60 -4.43
C VAL A 82 15.99 -1.47 -5.89
N ILE A 83 15.16 -0.47 -6.22
CA ILE A 83 14.69 -0.21 -7.60
C ILE A 83 15.89 -0.02 -8.54
N ASP A 84 16.88 0.78 -8.13
CA ASP A 84 18.09 1.00 -8.90
C ASP A 84 18.92 -0.30 -9.06
N SER A 85 19.07 -1.07 -7.97
CA SER A 85 19.86 -2.31 -7.97
C SER A 85 19.31 -3.40 -8.90
N ILE A 86 17.98 -3.43 -9.10
CA ILE A 86 17.34 -4.38 -10.02
C ILE A 86 17.25 -3.83 -11.45
N GLY A 87 17.78 -2.63 -11.72
CA GLY A 87 17.78 -1.99 -13.03
C GLY A 87 16.38 -1.60 -13.51
N SER A 88 15.50 -1.19 -12.59
CA SER A 88 14.13 -0.78 -12.88
C SER A 88 13.91 0.70 -12.57
N HIS A 89 12.68 1.18 -12.73
CA HIS A 89 12.31 2.55 -12.41
C HIS A 89 10.84 2.60 -11.98
N PHE A 90 10.45 3.70 -11.33
CA PHE A 90 9.05 3.95 -11.00
C PHE A 90 8.33 4.59 -12.20
N TYR A 91 7.09 4.18 -12.43
CA TYR A 91 6.25 4.78 -13.45
C TYR A 91 5.51 5.98 -12.88
N ARG A 92 5.40 7.04 -13.67
CA ARG A 92 4.64 8.23 -13.26
C ARG A 92 3.18 7.85 -13.07
N ARG A 93 2.65 8.18 -11.89
CA ARG A 93 1.25 7.97 -11.51
C ARG A 93 0.28 8.72 -12.42
N ASP A 94 -0.98 8.27 -12.40
CA ASP A 94 -2.08 8.98 -13.01
C ASP A 94 -2.38 10.30 -12.29
N ARG A 95 -2.82 11.32 -13.05
CA ARG A 95 -3.14 12.65 -12.50
C ARG A 95 -4.21 12.62 -11.41
N SER A 96 -5.12 11.65 -11.47
CA SER A 96 -6.14 11.45 -10.45
C SER A 96 -5.51 11.02 -9.12
N LEU A 97 -4.57 10.07 -9.13
CA LEU A 97 -3.82 9.65 -7.95
C LEU A 97 -2.99 10.81 -7.37
N ASP A 98 -2.37 11.63 -8.22
CA ASP A 98 -1.64 12.82 -7.77
C ASP A 98 -2.58 13.83 -7.07
N PHE A 99 -3.78 14.03 -7.61
CA PHE A 99 -4.81 14.89 -7.00
C PHE A 99 -5.28 14.35 -5.65
N PHE A 100 -5.60 13.05 -5.56
CA PHE A 100 -6.02 12.45 -4.30
C PHE A 100 -4.90 12.40 -3.27
N GLY A 101 -3.66 12.18 -3.68
CA GLY A 101 -2.49 12.29 -2.80
C GLY A 101 -2.28 13.70 -2.28
N TRP A 102 -2.49 14.72 -3.12
CA TRP A 102 -2.53 16.12 -2.67
C TRP A 102 -3.67 16.39 -1.68
N LEU A 103 -4.86 15.86 -1.95
CA LEU A 103 -6.00 16.02 -1.04
C LEU A 103 -5.67 15.38 0.31
N PHE A 104 -5.25 14.11 0.30
CA PHE A 104 -4.85 13.36 1.50
C PHE A 104 -3.88 14.15 2.38
N ARG A 105 -2.73 14.55 1.84
CA ARG A 105 -1.69 15.26 2.61
C ARG A 105 -2.17 16.62 3.14
N THR A 106 -3.14 17.24 2.47
CA THR A 106 -3.68 18.56 2.83
C THR A 106 -4.78 18.49 3.90
N ILE A 107 -5.69 17.52 3.80
CA ILE A 107 -6.92 17.50 4.62
C ILE A 107 -7.03 16.33 5.59
N ALA A 108 -6.19 15.28 5.47
CA ALA A 108 -6.31 14.11 6.32
C ALA A 108 -6.05 14.46 7.80
N TRP A 109 -6.94 13.98 8.67
CA TRP A 109 -6.76 14.02 10.11
C TRP A 109 -6.28 12.66 10.61
N ASP A 110 -5.79 12.59 11.85
CA ASP A 110 -5.10 11.42 12.42
C ASP A 110 -5.76 10.08 12.10
N GLU A 111 -7.03 9.84 12.45
CA GLU A 111 -7.64 8.52 12.24
C GLU A 111 -7.77 8.12 10.77
N VAL A 112 -7.88 9.10 9.86
CA VAL A 112 -7.90 8.85 8.41
C VAL A 112 -6.49 8.62 7.89
N ALA A 113 -5.52 9.41 8.32
CA ALA A 113 -4.13 9.26 7.91
C ALA A 113 -3.58 7.88 8.32
N TYR A 114 -3.67 7.55 9.60
CA TYR A 114 -3.27 6.23 10.10
C TYR A 114 -4.14 5.10 9.54
N GLY A 115 -5.44 5.33 9.32
CA GLY A 115 -6.32 4.31 8.76
C GLY A 115 -5.98 3.93 7.31
N ILE A 116 -5.59 4.90 6.49
CA ILE A 116 -5.19 4.66 5.09
C ILE A 116 -3.82 4.00 5.03
N VAL A 117 -2.85 4.46 5.83
CA VAL A 117 -1.52 3.85 5.85
C VAL A 117 -1.56 2.44 6.38
N LEU A 118 -2.24 2.20 7.51
CA LEU A 118 -2.41 0.85 8.05
C LEU A 118 -2.99 -0.13 7.01
N ALA A 119 -3.86 0.36 6.13
CA ALA A 119 -4.39 -0.44 5.03
C ALA A 119 -3.31 -0.84 4.01
N GLY A 120 -2.43 0.10 3.65
CA GLY A 120 -1.28 -0.17 2.79
C GLY A 120 -0.29 -1.11 3.46
N GLU A 121 0.13 -0.78 4.68
CA GLU A 121 1.16 -1.52 5.42
C GLU A 121 0.76 -2.96 5.70
N GLU A 122 -0.49 -3.25 6.05
CA GLU A 122 -0.90 -4.64 6.33
C GLU A 122 -1.01 -5.48 5.06
N ILE A 123 -1.45 -4.89 3.95
CA ILE A 123 -1.43 -5.58 2.65
C ILE A 123 0.01 -5.82 2.21
N PHE A 124 0.88 -4.82 2.39
CA PHE A 124 2.28 -4.87 1.98
C PHE A 124 3.07 -5.85 2.84
N ASP A 125 2.83 -5.91 4.15
CA ASP A 125 3.46 -6.82 5.10
C ASP A 125 3.27 -8.28 4.68
N VAL A 126 2.07 -8.68 4.26
CA VAL A 126 1.80 -10.05 3.77
C VAL A 126 2.62 -10.37 2.52
N MET A 127 2.68 -9.44 1.56
CA MET A 127 3.47 -9.60 0.33
C MET A 127 4.97 -9.67 0.63
N GLN A 128 5.46 -8.77 1.47
CA GLN A 128 6.87 -8.68 1.83
C GLN A 128 7.34 -9.89 2.64
N ARG A 129 6.50 -10.44 3.53
CA ARG A 129 6.77 -11.70 4.25
C ARG A 129 6.93 -12.88 3.31
N ASP A 130 6.09 -12.98 2.30
CA ASP A 130 6.21 -14.00 1.26
C ASP A 130 7.52 -13.83 0.46
N TRP A 131 7.82 -12.59 0.05
CA TRP A 131 9.01 -12.30 -0.74
C TRP A 131 10.32 -12.55 0.01
N MET A 132 10.41 -12.18 1.29
CA MET A 132 11.63 -12.42 2.07
C MET A 132 11.91 -13.92 2.29
N ALA A 133 10.85 -14.74 2.34
CA ALA A 133 10.93 -16.17 2.58
C ALA A 133 11.29 -16.99 1.32
N SER A 134 10.94 -16.50 0.12
CA SER A 134 11.20 -17.21 -1.13
C SER A 134 12.66 -17.07 -1.61
N GLU A 135 13.26 -18.18 -2.04
CA GLU A 135 14.59 -18.18 -2.66
C GLU A 135 14.59 -17.70 -4.12
N ASP A 136 13.43 -17.69 -4.78
CA ASP A 136 13.24 -17.24 -6.16
C ASP A 136 13.24 -15.70 -6.28
N VAL A 137 13.22 -14.99 -5.15
CA VAL A 137 13.25 -13.52 -5.11
C VAL A 137 14.68 -13.03 -4.98
N ALA A 138 15.05 -12.02 -5.77
CA ALA A 138 16.38 -11.43 -5.74
C ALA A 138 16.78 -10.92 -4.35
N ALA A 139 18.03 -11.19 -3.95
CA ALA A 139 18.53 -10.90 -2.61
C ALA A 139 18.32 -9.44 -2.11
N PRO A 140 18.50 -8.38 -2.94
CA PRO A 140 18.22 -7.02 -2.50
C PRO A 140 16.76 -6.81 -2.06
N ILE A 141 15.80 -7.38 -2.80
CA ILE A 141 14.37 -7.29 -2.48
C ILE A 141 14.09 -8.02 -1.16
N ARG A 142 14.62 -9.25 -1.00
CA ARG A 142 14.43 -10.05 0.22
C ARG A 142 14.95 -9.33 1.46
N ARG A 143 16.15 -8.74 1.37
CA ARG A 143 16.79 -8.01 2.47
C ARG A 143 15.97 -6.79 2.86
N ALA A 144 15.52 -6.00 1.87
CA ALA A 144 14.70 -4.83 2.13
C ALA A 144 13.35 -5.18 2.75
N CYS A 145 12.69 -6.22 2.24
CA CYS A 145 11.44 -6.73 2.82
C CYS A 145 11.62 -7.17 4.27
N TYR A 146 12.71 -7.89 4.58
CA TYR A 146 13.00 -8.30 5.95
C TYR A 146 13.15 -7.11 6.90
N ILE A 147 13.94 -6.10 6.51
CA ILE A 147 14.17 -4.90 7.33
C ILE A 147 12.83 -4.17 7.54
N HIS A 148 12.12 -3.88 6.45
CA HIS A 148 10.85 -3.16 6.48
C HIS A 148 9.81 -3.85 7.37
N VAL A 149 9.61 -5.17 7.19
CA VAL A 149 8.64 -5.95 7.97
C VAL A 149 8.94 -5.93 9.48
N VAL A 150 10.22 -5.97 9.86
CA VAL A 150 10.61 -5.91 11.28
C VAL A 150 10.31 -4.52 11.85
N GLU A 151 10.68 -3.47 11.12
CA GLU A 151 10.53 -2.08 11.56
C GLU A 151 9.08 -1.63 11.57
N GLU A 152 8.26 -2.05 10.60
CA GLU A 152 6.87 -1.61 10.45
C GLU A 152 5.92 -2.23 11.50
N SER A 153 6.33 -3.33 12.14
CA SER A 153 5.54 -3.98 13.18
C SER A 153 5.16 -3.04 14.34
N ARG A 154 6.05 -2.12 14.72
CA ARG A 154 5.80 -1.11 15.76
C ARG A 154 4.93 0.06 15.26
N HIS A 155 5.05 0.44 14.00
CA HIS A 155 4.25 1.50 13.39
C HIS A 155 2.79 1.08 13.26
N MET A 156 2.55 -0.14 12.75
CA MET A 156 1.20 -0.71 12.70
C MET A 156 0.55 -0.80 14.08
N ALA A 157 1.30 -1.23 15.10
CA ALA A 157 0.80 -1.27 16.48
C ALA A 157 0.41 0.12 17.00
N PHE A 158 1.25 1.13 16.73
CA PHE A 158 0.97 2.51 17.11
C PHE A 158 -0.23 3.09 16.35
N ALA A 159 -0.30 2.87 15.03
CA ALA A 159 -1.40 3.30 14.17
C ALA A 159 -2.74 2.75 14.67
N ARG A 160 -2.82 1.44 14.97
CA ARG A 160 -4.02 0.80 15.55
C ARG A 160 -4.43 1.47 16.86
N GLN A 161 -3.47 1.73 17.76
CA GLN A 161 -3.73 2.40 19.04
C GLN A 161 -4.19 3.85 18.85
N LYS A 162 -3.60 4.59 17.90
CA LYS A 162 -3.95 5.97 17.60
C LYS A 162 -5.36 6.07 17.03
N ILE A 163 -5.71 5.20 16.08
CA ILE A 163 -7.06 5.09 15.52
C ILE A 163 -8.06 4.86 16.65
N ARG A 164 -7.88 3.82 17.47
CA ARG A 164 -8.74 3.54 18.64
C ARG A 164 -8.94 4.75 19.54
N THR A 165 -7.83 5.39 19.92
CA THR A 165 -7.83 6.55 20.81
C THR A 165 -8.61 7.73 20.22
N ARG A 166 -8.49 7.94 18.90
CA ARG A 166 -9.25 8.98 18.18
C ARG A 166 -10.73 8.62 18.06
N LEU A 167 -11.05 7.36 17.74
CA LEU A 167 -12.44 6.91 17.61
C LEU A 167 -13.27 7.12 18.88
N MET A 168 -12.66 7.05 20.07
CA MET A 168 -13.32 7.34 21.34
C MET A 168 -13.77 8.80 21.51
N LYS A 169 -13.18 9.74 20.76
CA LYS A 169 -13.36 11.18 20.95
C LYS A 169 -14.15 11.86 19.84
N ILE A 170 -14.50 11.14 18.78
CA ILE A 170 -15.16 11.72 17.59
C ILE A 170 -16.66 11.47 17.56
N SER A 171 -17.40 12.37 16.91
CA SER A 171 -18.84 12.21 16.69
C SER A 171 -19.16 11.05 15.75
N ARG A 172 -20.39 10.55 15.80
CA ARG A 172 -20.88 9.50 14.89
C ARG A 172 -20.76 9.92 13.41
N VAL A 173 -21.00 11.20 13.11
CA VAL A 173 -20.86 11.76 11.76
C VAL A 173 -19.41 11.73 11.31
N ARG A 174 -18.47 12.19 12.14
CA ARG A 174 -17.04 12.15 11.82
C ARG A 174 -16.53 10.72 11.65
N ARG A 175 -17.02 9.78 12.46
CA ARG A 175 -16.70 8.35 12.32
C ARG A 175 -17.19 7.78 11.00
N PHE A 176 -18.44 8.10 10.61
CA PHE A 176 -19.00 7.68 9.33
C PHE A 176 -18.20 8.22 8.14
N ILE A 177 -17.86 9.51 8.15
CA ILE A 177 -17.05 10.14 7.10
C ILE A 177 -15.65 9.51 7.06
N SER A 178 -15.00 9.36 8.21
CA SER A 178 -13.66 8.74 8.30
C SER A 178 -13.67 7.32 7.75
N THR A 179 -14.71 6.54 8.04
CA THR A 179 -14.88 5.18 7.51
C THR A 179 -14.90 5.16 5.98
N LEU A 180 -15.65 6.07 5.34
CA LEU A 180 -15.73 6.16 3.89
C LEU A 180 -14.42 6.65 3.27
N ILE A 181 -13.75 7.61 3.90
CA ILE A 181 -12.48 8.15 3.39
C ILE A 181 -11.37 7.09 3.50
N ILE A 182 -11.31 6.34 4.60
CA ILE A 182 -10.36 5.23 4.75
C ILE A 182 -10.58 4.22 3.64
N ALA A 183 -11.83 3.77 3.43
CA ALA A 183 -12.13 2.82 2.36
C ALA A 183 -11.76 3.33 0.95
N MET A 184 -12.02 4.62 0.68
CA MET A 184 -11.62 5.25 -0.57
C MET A 184 -10.10 5.33 -0.71
N GLY A 185 -9.39 5.70 0.35
CA GLY A 185 -7.93 5.73 0.37
C GLY A 185 -7.33 4.36 0.10
N THR A 186 -7.82 3.32 0.78
CA THR A 186 -7.39 1.94 0.54
C THR A 186 -7.67 1.50 -0.91
N HIS A 187 -8.83 1.86 -1.48
CA HIS A 187 -9.13 1.59 -2.89
C HIS A 187 -8.11 2.24 -3.83
N LEU A 188 -7.73 3.50 -3.56
CA LEU A 188 -6.75 4.21 -4.38
C LEU A 188 -5.34 3.61 -4.24
N VAL A 189 -4.94 3.20 -3.04
CA VAL A 189 -3.66 2.50 -2.80
C VAL A 189 -3.64 1.18 -3.58
N ALA A 190 -4.66 0.33 -3.43
CA ALA A 190 -4.76 -0.94 -4.15
C ALA A 190 -4.70 -0.74 -5.68
N LYS A 191 -5.44 0.24 -6.21
CA LYS A 191 -5.43 0.56 -7.65
C LYS A 191 -4.06 1.05 -8.11
N SER A 192 -3.32 1.77 -7.27
CA SER A 192 -2.02 2.36 -7.64
C SER A 192 -0.91 1.32 -7.86
N LEU A 193 -1.10 0.09 -7.39
CA LEU A 193 -0.15 -1.01 -7.64
C LEU A 193 -0.13 -1.44 -9.11
N ILE A 194 -1.23 -1.23 -9.84
CA ILE A 194 -1.35 -1.58 -11.26
C ILE A 194 -1.19 -0.30 -12.08
N ASN A 195 -0.08 -0.19 -12.82
CA ASN A 195 0.19 0.96 -13.68
C ASN A 195 0.12 0.58 -15.15
N ARG A 196 -0.83 1.15 -15.88
CA ARG A 196 -0.99 0.91 -17.33
C ARG A 196 0.31 1.12 -18.13
N ARG A 197 1.04 2.20 -17.86
CA ARG A 197 2.26 2.55 -18.61
C ARG A 197 3.36 1.51 -18.41
N MET A 198 3.41 0.87 -17.24
CA MET A 198 4.34 -0.22 -16.98
C MET A 198 4.10 -1.40 -17.92
N TYR A 199 2.84 -1.80 -18.11
CA TYR A 199 2.51 -2.89 -19.03
C TYR A 199 2.76 -2.50 -20.50
N GLU A 200 2.40 -1.27 -20.87
CA GLU A 200 2.64 -0.75 -22.24
C GLU A 200 4.13 -0.66 -22.58
N ASP A 201 4.97 -0.21 -21.64
CA ASP A 201 6.43 -0.10 -21.81
C ASP A 201 7.11 -1.48 -21.90
N LEU A 202 6.48 -2.53 -21.36
CA LEU A 202 6.88 -3.92 -21.54
C LEU A 202 6.37 -4.55 -22.85
N GLY A 203 5.65 -3.78 -23.68
CA GLY A 203 5.10 -4.22 -24.96
C GLY A 203 3.77 -4.98 -24.84
N LEU A 204 3.11 -4.94 -23.68
CA LEU A 204 1.83 -5.60 -23.45
C LEU A 204 0.66 -4.67 -23.81
N ASP A 205 -0.28 -5.14 -24.62
CA ASP A 205 -1.47 -4.36 -24.95
C ASP A 205 -2.39 -4.24 -23.74
N TRP A 206 -2.51 -3.02 -23.19
CA TRP A 206 -3.40 -2.72 -22.06
C TRP A 206 -4.86 -3.14 -22.31
N LYS A 207 -5.34 -3.11 -23.55
CA LYS A 207 -6.70 -3.52 -23.88
C LYS A 207 -6.92 -5.03 -23.71
N VAL A 208 -5.85 -5.81 -23.69
CA VAL A 208 -5.85 -7.25 -23.42
C VAL A 208 -5.56 -7.49 -21.94
N VAL A 209 -4.46 -6.96 -21.41
CA VAL A 209 -4.02 -7.26 -20.03
C VAL A 209 -4.93 -6.64 -18.97
N GLY A 210 -5.50 -5.45 -19.19
CA GLY A 210 -6.36 -4.79 -18.23
C GLY A 210 -7.59 -5.64 -17.87
N PRO A 211 -8.39 -6.08 -18.85
CA PRO A 211 -9.51 -7.00 -18.62
C PRO A 211 -9.09 -8.34 -18.00
N GLU A 212 -7.93 -8.90 -18.37
CA GLU A 212 -7.43 -10.13 -17.78
C GLU A 212 -7.11 -9.96 -16.29
N ILE A 213 -6.42 -8.87 -15.91
CA ILE A 213 -6.13 -8.53 -14.52
C ILE A 213 -7.44 -8.35 -13.73
N ASP A 214 -8.39 -7.60 -14.28
CA ASP A 214 -9.69 -7.34 -13.62
C ASP A 214 -10.49 -8.65 -13.40
N ALA A 215 -10.35 -9.61 -14.31
CA ALA A 215 -11.03 -10.91 -14.25
C ALA A 215 -10.24 -11.99 -13.48
N ASN A 216 -8.98 -11.75 -13.11
CA ASN A 216 -8.11 -12.76 -12.52
C ASN A 216 -8.51 -13.11 -11.07
N GLU A 217 -9.24 -14.21 -10.90
CA GLU A 217 -9.70 -14.65 -9.58
C GLU A 217 -8.55 -15.01 -8.62
N HIS A 218 -7.43 -15.56 -9.13
CA HIS A 218 -6.26 -15.85 -8.30
C HIS A 218 -5.72 -14.57 -7.66
N HIS A 219 -5.50 -13.54 -8.48
CA HIS A 219 -5.06 -12.23 -7.99
C HIS A 219 -6.03 -11.66 -6.94
N ARG A 220 -7.35 -11.75 -7.19
CA ARG A 220 -8.38 -11.28 -6.26
C ARG A 220 -8.40 -12.05 -4.94
N ILE A 221 -8.11 -13.35 -4.94
CA ILE A 221 -8.02 -14.17 -3.73
C ILE A 221 -6.79 -13.78 -2.92
N MET A 222 -5.63 -13.65 -3.58
CA MET A 222 -4.38 -13.23 -2.93
C MET A 222 -4.54 -11.86 -2.25
N PHE A 223 -5.13 -10.90 -2.96
CA PHE A 223 -5.36 -9.55 -2.43
C PHE A 223 -6.36 -9.52 -1.26
N ARG A 224 -7.43 -10.32 -1.32
CA ARG A 224 -8.38 -10.47 -0.19
C ARG A 224 -7.69 -11.06 1.05
N ARG A 225 -6.84 -12.08 0.88
CA ARG A 225 -6.09 -12.69 1.98
C ARG A 225 -5.10 -11.69 2.60
N ALA A 226 -4.40 -10.92 1.78
CA ALA A 226 -3.49 -9.89 2.26
C ALA A 226 -4.22 -8.81 3.09
N ALA A 227 -5.45 -8.46 2.70
CA ALA A 227 -6.25 -7.45 3.38
C ALA A 227 -6.97 -7.94 4.65
N GLU A 228 -6.99 -9.25 4.92
CA GLU A 228 -7.79 -9.85 6.00
C GLU A 228 -7.49 -9.25 7.38
N PRO A 229 -6.22 -9.07 7.82
CA PRO A 229 -5.91 -8.47 9.13
C PRO A 229 -6.46 -7.05 9.29
N PHE A 230 -6.47 -6.30 8.18
CA PHE A 230 -6.94 -4.91 8.14
C PHE A 230 -8.46 -4.86 8.19
N ILE A 231 -9.13 -5.68 7.38
CA ILE A 231 -10.59 -5.79 7.40
C ILE A 231 -11.08 -6.27 8.77
N GLU A 232 -10.39 -7.23 9.39
CA GLU A 232 -10.72 -7.68 10.74
C GLU A 232 -10.62 -6.53 11.76
N PHE A 233 -9.54 -5.75 11.69
CA PHE A 233 -9.36 -4.57 12.53
C PHE A 233 -10.50 -3.57 12.34
N LEU A 234 -10.81 -3.19 11.11
CA LEU A 234 -11.90 -2.25 10.83
C LEU A 234 -13.25 -2.78 11.32
N SER A 235 -13.49 -4.09 11.21
CA SER A 235 -14.70 -4.74 11.73
C SER A 235 -14.82 -4.55 13.24
N ARG A 236 -13.75 -4.88 13.98
CA ARG A 236 -13.68 -4.75 15.44
C ARG A 236 -13.84 -3.30 15.90
N GLU A 237 -13.24 -2.35 15.17
CA GLU A 237 -13.32 -0.93 15.46
C GLU A 237 -14.58 -0.24 14.89
N GLY A 238 -15.54 -1.00 14.32
CA GLY A 238 -16.78 -0.45 13.77
C GLY A 238 -16.58 0.58 12.66
N LEU A 239 -15.59 0.33 11.79
CA LEU A 239 -15.23 1.09 10.58
C LEU A 239 -15.59 0.32 9.29
N LEU A 240 -16.54 -0.62 9.34
CA LEU A 240 -17.06 -1.36 8.18
C LEU A 240 -18.56 -1.15 7.96
N ASN A 241 -18.94 0.09 7.63
CA ASN A 241 -20.33 0.39 7.23
C ASN A 241 -20.65 -0.14 5.82
N PHE A 242 -21.92 -0.07 5.42
CA PHE A 242 -22.38 -0.58 4.12
C PHE A 242 -21.63 0.04 2.92
N GLY A 243 -21.39 1.36 2.96
CA GLY A 243 -20.65 2.07 1.91
C GLY A 243 -19.20 1.62 1.82
N ALA A 244 -18.50 1.52 2.95
CA ALA A 244 -17.12 1.03 3.01
C ALA A 244 -17.02 -0.42 2.48
N ARG A 245 -17.94 -1.30 2.89
CA ARG A 245 -18.00 -2.69 2.37
C ARG A 245 -18.18 -2.73 0.86
N TRP A 246 -19.01 -1.85 0.30
CA TRP A 246 -19.18 -1.74 -1.15
C TRP A 246 -17.87 -1.32 -1.84
N ILE A 247 -17.14 -0.35 -1.28
CA ILE A 247 -15.84 0.10 -1.82
C ILE A 247 -14.79 -1.03 -1.74
N TYR A 248 -14.71 -1.75 -0.61
CA TYR A 248 -13.77 -2.86 -0.46
C TYR A 248 -14.04 -4.00 -1.44
N ARG A 249 -15.31 -4.34 -1.72
CA ARG A 249 -15.68 -5.31 -2.76
C ARG A 249 -15.24 -4.88 -4.16
N LYS A 250 -15.39 -3.59 -4.47
CA LYS A 250 -14.92 -3.02 -5.75
C LYS A 250 -13.40 -3.04 -5.88
N SER A 251 -12.68 -3.16 -4.77
CA SER A 251 -11.21 -3.20 -4.70
C SER A 251 -10.67 -4.62 -4.58
N ASN A 252 -11.53 -5.64 -4.60
CA ASN A 252 -11.15 -7.04 -4.33
C ASN A 252 -10.49 -7.22 -2.95
N LEU A 253 -10.98 -6.50 -1.94
CA LEU A 253 -10.51 -6.58 -0.54
C LEU A 253 -11.56 -7.23 0.40
N LEU A 254 -12.78 -7.45 -0.09
CA LEU A 254 -13.90 -8.11 0.59
C LEU A 254 -14.74 -8.87 -0.42
#